data_AF-A0A3B3WN80-F1
#
_entry.id   AF-A0A3B3WN80-F1
#
_cell.length_a   1.000
_cell.length_b   1.000
_cell.length_c   1.000
_cell.angle_alpha   90.00
_cell.angle_beta   90.00
_cell.angle_gamma   90.00
#
_symmetry.space_group_name_H-M   'P 1'
#
loop_
_entity.id
_entity.type
_entity.pdbx_description
1 polymer ?
#
loop_
_entity_poly.entity_id
_entity_poly.type
_entity_poly.pdbx_seq_one_letter_code
_entity_poly.pdbx_strand_id
1 'polypeptide(L)'
;MESSGLLQALLLLSLLSALCHGQAPPDVSTDDFQDEKLDPAADPDLVEALEVLLGRIHSRVSSTEKRGSIPLCGIGGRCAVKFGPRIGKLCDCGRGANCNSYLLKCI
;
A
#
# COMPACT_ATOMS: atom_id res chain seq x y z
N MET A 1 30.58 -26.54 -3.28
CA MET A 1 29.49 -26.99 -2.39
C MET A 1 28.28 -26.08 -2.61
N GLU A 2 27.99 -25.73 -3.88
CA GLU A 2 27.19 -24.53 -4.22
C GLU A 2 25.75 -24.87 -4.60
N SER A 3 25.53 -26.12 -5.07
CA SER A 3 24.22 -26.60 -5.53
C SER A 3 23.19 -26.66 -4.39
N SER A 4 23.63 -27.02 -3.18
CA SER A 4 22.74 -27.10 -2.01
C SER A 4 22.22 -25.73 -1.57
N GLY A 5 23.05 -24.68 -1.68
CA GLY A 5 22.65 -23.31 -1.32
C GLY A 5 21.64 -22.73 -2.30
N LEU A 6 21.80 -23.01 -3.60
CA LEU A 6 20.86 -22.60 -4.64
C LEU A 6 19.50 -23.30 -4.48
N LEU A 7 19.49 -24.61 -4.22
CA LEU A 7 18.25 -25.36 -3.98
C LEU A 7 17.51 -24.83 -2.75
N GLN A 8 18.22 -24.54 -1.66
CA GLN A 8 17.63 -24.01 -0.45
C GLN A 8 17.07 -22.59 -0.65
N ALA A 9 17.75 -21.74 -1.42
CA ALA A 9 17.25 -20.41 -1.78
C ALA A 9 15.96 -20.47 -2.62
N LEU A 10 15.90 -21.38 -3.60
CA LEU A 10 14.71 -21.58 -4.44
C LEU A 10 13.51 -22.08 -3.63
N LEU A 11 13.74 -23.00 -2.67
CA LEU A 11 12.70 -23.49 -1.76
C LEU A 11 12.14 -22.38 -0.87
N LEU A 12 12.99 -21.51 -0.33
CA LEU A 12 12.57 -20.38 0.48
C LEU A 12 11.78 -19.34 -0.35
N LEU A 13 12.21 -19.07 -1.58
CA LEU A 13 11.52 -18.14 -2.49
C LEU A 13 10.12 -18.65 -2.87
N SER A 14 9.99 -19.96 -3.12
CA SER A 14 8.72 -20.62 -3.38
C SER A 14 7.76 -20.52 -2.18
N LEU A 15 8.26 -20.79 -0.97
CA LEU A 15 7.46 -20.71 0.25
C LEU A 15 6.95 -19.29 0.54
N LEU A 16 7.80 -18.28 0.33
CA LEU A 16 7.42 -16.87 0.47
C LEU A 16 6.34 -16.47 -0.56
N SER A 17 6.45 -16.97 -1.78
CA SER A 17 5.47 -16.71 -2.84
C SER A 17 4.10 -17.31 -2.48
N ALA A 18 4.07 -18.56 -2.02
CA ALA A 18 2.83 -19.22 -1.58
C ALA A 18 2.17 -18.50 -0.39
N LEU A 19 2.97 -18.02 0.57
CA LEU A 19 2.46 -17.28 1.73
C LEU A 19 1.90 -15.90 1.33
N CYS A 20 2.51 -15.24 0.34
CA CYS A 20 2.03 -13.98 -0.21
C CYS A 20 0.75 -14.16 -1.07
N HIS A 21 0.62 -15.27 -1.79
CA HIS A 21 -0.59 -15.59 -2.57
C HIS A 21 -1.78 -16.04 -1.70
N GLY A 22 -1.53 -16.50 -0.47
CA GLY A 22 -2.58 -16.84 0.51
C GLY A 22 -3.38 -15.65 1.06
N GLN A 23 -3.07 -14.41 0.64
CA GLN A 23 -3.83 -13.19 0.97
C GLN A 23 -4.45 -12.50 -0.26
N ALA A 24 -4.46 -13.14 -1.43
CA ALA A 24 -5.21 -12.63 -2.57
C ALA A 24 -6.62 -13.26 -2.59
N PRO A 25 -7.70 -12.46 -2.63
CA PRO A 25 -9.02 -13.00 -2.95
C PRO A 25 -8.94 -13.64 -4.35
N PRO A 26 -9.64 -14.77 -4.59
CA PRO A 26 -9.66 -15.38 -5.90
C PRO A 26 -10.34 -14.43 -6.88
N ASP A 27 -9.58 -13.80 -7.77
CA ASP A 27 -10.11 -13.33 -9.05
C ASP A 27 -10.44 -14.58 -9.88
N VAL A 28 -11.63 -15.13 -9.59
CA VAL A 28 -12.27 -16.16 -10.40
C VAL A 28 -12.66 -15.51 -11.73
N SER A 29 -12.24 -16.18 -12.78
CA SER A 29 -12.59 -15.95 -14.17
C SER A 29 -14.00 -15.39 -14.35
N THR A 30 -14.08 -14.31 -15.12
CA THR A 30 -15.29 -13.86 -15.81
C THR A 30 -15.83 -15.00 -16.67
N ASP A 31 -16.84 -15.71 -16.19
CA ASP A 31 -18.12 -15.96 -16.88
C ASP A 31 -19.00 -16.84 -15.98
N ASP A 32 -20.30 -16.52 -15.97
CA ASP A 32 -21.40 -17.32 -15.43
C ASP A 32 -21.64 -17.33 -13.91
N PHE A 33 -22.26 -16.26 -13.39
CA PHE A 33 -23.39 -16.37 -12.46
C PHE A 33 -24.31 -15.18 -12.69
N GLN A 34 -25.29 -15.37 -13.57
CA GLN A 34 -26.48 -14.54 -13.63
C GLN A 34 -27.34 -14.83 -12.40
N ASP A 35 -27.96 -13.76 -11.90
CA ASP A 35 -29.19 -13.77 -11.08
C ASP A 35 -29.04 -14.17 -9.60
N GLU A 36 -28.60 -13.21 -8.78
CA GLU A 36 -29.43 -12.85 -7.64
C GLU A 36 -29.60 -11.34 -7.60
N LYS A 37 -30.79 -10.94 -8.08
CA LYS A 37 -31.43 -9.65 -7.84
C LYS A 37 -31.26 -9.27 -6.36
N LEU A 38 -30.31 -8.37 -6.08
CA LEU A 38 -30.21 -7.67 -4.81
C LEU A 38 -31.52 -6.90 -4.60
N ASP A 39 -32.44 -7.51 -3.86
CA ASP A 39 -33.73 -6.90 -3.59
C ASP A 39 -33.53 -5.55 -2.89
N PRO A 40 -34.23 -4.48 -3.34
CA PRO A 40 -34.06 -3.12 -2.86
C PRO A 40 -34.82 -2.92 -1.55
N ALA A 41 -34.42 -3.65 -0.52
CA ALA A 41 -34.85 -3.46 0.85
C ALA A 41 -33.62 -3.48 1.76
N ALA A 42 -32.63 -2.65 1.43
CA ALA A 42 -31.69 -2.22 2.44
C ALA A 42 -32.52 -1.47 3.49
N ASP A 43 -32.75 -2.12 4.63
CA ASP A 43 -33.40 -1.53 5.78
C ASP A 43 -32.82 -0.13 6.03
N PRO A 44 -33.62 0.95 5.96
CA PRO A 44 -33.11 2.31 6.09
C PRO A 44 -32.32 2.52 7.39
N ASP A 45 -32.69 1.79 8.44
CA ASP A 45 -31.99 1.81 9.73
C ASP A 45 -30.58 1.22 9.64
N LEU A 46 -30.37 0.22 8.78
CA LEU A 46 -29.06 -0.40 8.56
C LEU A 46 -28.14 0.53 7.77
N VAL A 47 -28.68 1.22 6.76
CA VAL A 47 -27.94 2.21 5.96
C VAL A 47 -27.53 3.39 6.83
N GLU A 48 -28.44 3.90 7.65
CA GLU A 48 -28.15 5.00 8.57
C GLU A 48 -27.14 4.60 9.65
N ALA A 49 -27.25 3.38 10.21
CA ALA A 49 -26.25 2.86 11.13
C ALA A 49 -24.85 2.74 10.50
N LEU A 50 -24.80 2.32 9.22
CA LEU A 50 -23.54 2.20 8.49
C LEU A 50 -22.91 3.58 8.21
N GLU A 51 -23.69 4.58 7.81
CA GLU A 51 -23.23 5.96 7.60
C GLU A 51 -22.67 6.58 8.90
N VAL A 52 -23.36 6.39 10.03
CA VAL A 52 -22.89 6.86 11.34
C VAL A 52 -21.56 6.19 11.73
N LEU A 53 -21.40 4.90 11.45
CA LEU A 53 -20.16 4.18 11.71
C LEU A 53 -19.02 4.64 10.78
N LEU A 54 -19.29 4.83 9.48
CA LEU A 54 -18.29 5.36 8.54
C LEU A 54 -17.84 6.77 8.91
N GLY A 55 -18.76 7.67 9.30
CA GLY A 55 -18.41 9.02 9.74
C GLY A 55 -17.50 9.03 10.99
N ARG A 56 -17.74 8.10 11.92
CA ARG A 56 -16.91 7.91 13.12
C ARG A 56 -15.54 7.29 12.81
N ILE A 57 -15.45 6.40 11.83
CA ILE A 57 -14.19 5.81 11.39
C ILE A 57 -13.36 6.83 10.60
N HIS A 58 -13.97 7.56 9.67
CA HIS A 58 -13.26 8.53 8.84
C HIS A 58 -12.61 9.66 9.66
N SER A 59 -13.31 10.14 10.69
CA SER A 59 -12.77 11.15 11.61
C SER A 59 -11.57 10.64 12.43
N ARG A 60 -11.59 9.36 12.85
CA ARG A 60 -10.45 8.73 13.56
C ARG A 60 -9.25 8.49 12.65
N VAL A 61 -9.47 7.96 11.45
CA VAL A 61 -8.40 7.61 10.49
C VAL A 61 -7.70 8.87 9.94
N SER A 62 -8.45 9.93 9.64
CA SER A 62 -7.85 11.18 9.14
C SER A 62 -7.00 11.91 10.19
N SER A 63 -7.25 11.67 11.47
CA SER A 63 -6.47 12.26 12.58
C SER A 63 -5.14 11.54 12.80
N THR A 64 -5.06 10.24 12.54
CA THR A 64 -3.83 9.45 12.72
C THR A 64 -2.83 9.64 11.59
N GLU A 65 -3.29 10.00 10.39
CA GLU A 65 -2.42 10.17 9.21
C GLU A 65 -1.64 11.50 9.21
N LYS A 66 -2.07 12.50 9.97
CA LYS A 66 -1.54 13.88 9.87
C LYS A 66 -0.32 14.18 10.74
N ARG A 67 0.05 13.32 11.69
CA ARG A 67 1.29 13.47 12.49
C ARG A 67 2.36 12.49 12.01
N GLY A 68 3.06 12.86 10.95
CA GLY A 68 4.28 12.17 10.52
C GLY A 68 4.25 11.54 9.14
N SER A 69 3.16 11.67 8.37
CA SER A 69 3.19 11.30 6.95
C SER A 69 3.98 12.35 6.16
N ILE A 70 5.01 11.87 5.44
CA ILE A 70 5.80 12.66 4.52
C ILE A 70 5.16 12.52 3.13
N PRO A 71 4.94 13.61 2.37
CA PRO A 71 4.30 13.53 1.06
C PRO A 71 5.17 12.76 0.06
N LEU A 72 4.58 12.28 -1.04
CA LEU A 72 5.33 11.64 -2.14
C LEU A 72 5.94 12.70 -3.08
N CYS A 73 7.19 12.48 -3.50
CA CYS A 73 7.86 13.29 -4.50
C CYS A 73 7.45 12.87 -5.91
N GLY A 74 7.41 13.83 -6.84
CA GLY A 74 7.46 13.52 -8.27
C GLY A 74 8.83 12.98 -8.70
N ILE A 75 8.86 12.25 -9.82
CA ILE A 75 10.11 11.77 -10.44
C ILE A 75 11.01 12.98 -10.76
N GLY A 76 12.30 12.91 -10.40
CA GLY A 76 13.25 14.01 -10.56
C GLY A 76 13.05 15.19 -9.61
N GLY A 77 12.02 15.14 -8.75
CA GLY A 77 11.72 16.17 -7.75
C GLY A 77 12.74 16.19 -6.61
N ARG A 78 12.83 17.32 -5.90
CA ARG A 78 13.73 17.49 -4.74
C ARG A 78 13.17 16.74 -3.53
N CYS A 79 13.89 15.71 -3.06
CA CYS A 79 13.48 14.84 -1.95
C CYS A 79 14.11 15.20 -0.61
N ALA A 80 15.20 15.98 -0.62
CA ALA A 80 15.88 16.41 0.59
C ALA A 80 16.51 17.80 0.46
N VAL A 81 16.90 18.37 1.59
CA VAL A 81 17.65 19.62 1.70
C VAL A 81 18.85 19.42 2.62
N LYS A 82 19.97 20.06 2.27
CA LYS A 82 21.18 20.04 3.09
C LYS A 82 21.25 21.31 3.93
N PHE A 83 21.41 21.14 5.23
CA PHE A 83 21.64 22.23 6.17
C PHE A 83 22.91 21.93 6.96
N GLY A 84 24.03 22.51 6.51
CA GLY A 84 25.36 22.20 7.03
C GLY A 84 25.71 20.71 6.87
N PRO A 85 26.09 20.00 7.95
CA PRO A 85 26.39 18.56 7.89
C PRO A 85 25.14 17.67 7.88
N ARG A 86 23.94 18.22 8.08
CA ARG A 86 22.70 17.44 8.19
C ARG A 86 21.90 17.47 6.88
N ILE A 87 21.17 16.39 6.62
CA ILE A 87 20.24 16.26 5.49
C ILE A 87 18.83 16.07 6.04
N GLY A 88 17.91 16.97 5.68
CA GLY A 88 16.50 16.91 6.03
C GLY A 88 15.66 16.38 4.86
N LYS A 89 14.79 15.40 5.13
CA LYS A 89 13.89 14.79 4.14
C LYS A 89 12.64 15.66 3.94
N LEU A 90 12.23 15.85 2.68
CA LEU A 90 11.05 16.63 2.31
C LEU A 90 9.86 15.76 1.88
N CYS A 91 10.16 14.73 1.09
CA CYS A 91 9.16 13.84 0.52
C CYS A 91 9.76 12.42 0.34
N ASP A 92 8.90 11.41 0.17
CA ASP A 92 9.28 10.04 -0.17
C ASP A 92 9.33 9.84 -1.69
N CYS A 93 10.39 9.21 -2.20
CA CYS A 93 10.46 8.87 -3.61
C CYS A 93 9.52 7.71 -3.93
N GLY A 94 8.88 7.77 -5.10
CA GLY A 94 8.02 6.69 -5.58
C GLY A 94 8.77 5.37 -5.79
N ARG A 95 8.01 4.29 -5.94
CA ARG A 95 8.55 2.93 -6.13
C ARG A 95 9.49 2.90 -7.36
N GLY A 96 10.71 2.41 -7.17
CA GLY A 96 11.73 2.33 -8.22
C GLY A 96 12.66 3.54 -8.35
N ALA A 97 12.46 4.58 -7.54
CA ALA A 97 13.38 5.70 -7.41
C ALA A 97 13.83 5.85 -5.95
N ASN A 98 15.03 6.37 -5.73
CA ASN A 98 15.52 6.67 -4.39
C ASN A 98 16.03 8.12 -4.30
N CYS A 99 16.08 8.66 -3.09
CA CYS A 99 16.58 10.01 -2.88
C CYS A 99 18.11 10.01 -2.97
N ASN A 100 18.67 10.56 -4.04
CA ASN A 100 20.12 10.68 -4.18
C ASN A 100 20.68 11.69 -3.17
N SER A 101 21.67 11.30 -2.36
CA SER A 101 22.22 12.14 -1.29
C SER A 101 23.10 13.31 -1.76
N TYR A 102 23.60 13.26 -3.00
CA TYR A 102 24.37 14.34 -3.63
C TYR A 102 23.47 15.34 -4.36
N LEU A 103 22.58 14.83 -5.22
CA LEU A 103 21.67 15.64 -6.04
C LEU A 103 20.43 16.11 -5.28
N LEU A 104 20.10 15.42 -4.19
CA LEU A 104 18.91 15.64 -3.37
C LEU A 104 17.61 15.52 -4.18
N LYS A 105 17.59 14.63 -5.17
CA LYS A 105 16.48 14.37 -6.08
C LYS A 105 16.14 12.88 -6.16
N CYS A 106 14.89 12.57 -6.50
CA CYS A 106 14.44 11.20 -6.77
C CYS A 106 14.90 10.74 -8.15
N ILE A 107 15.78 9.74 -8.19
CA ILE A 107 16.30 9.08 -9.39
C ILE A 107 16.44 7.58 -9.18
#